data_AF-A0A0D6J9K7-F1
#
_entry.id   AF-A0A0D6J9K7-F1
#
_cell.length_a   1.000
_cell.length_b   1.000
_cell.length_c   1.000
_cell.angle_alpha   90.00
_cell.angle_beta   90.00
_cell.angle_gamma   90.00
#
_symmetry.space_group_name_H-M   'P 1'
#
loop_
_entity.id
_entity.type
_entity.pdbx_description
1 polymer ?
#
loop_
_entity_poly.entity_id
_entity_poly.type
_entity_poly.pdbx_seq_one_letter_code
_entity_poly.pdbx_strand_id
1 'polypeptide(L)'
;MKRTLSAATASVLIAILFVASGAVAGKTAIKAPNEVTIAGLTVQCQDFRGRHVTTLKVDELGDVGRAWVVNMTPFIVMDSHLLMQLPVKLQLFFYAHECAHHILGHWYTPSVNNEIEADCWAIRYGRDTGLFRRQEVADFAPWLAASKGSRFGHLPGPRRAQSLLECFDNAEPLLLRSEQKTMFVR
;
A
#
# COMPACT_ATOMS: atom_id res chain seq x y z
N MET A 1 -66.02 60.81 2.94
CA MET A 1 -64.82 60.02 2.52
C MET A 1 -64.17 59.52 3.81
N LYS A 2 -64.32 58.22 4.18
CA LYS A 2 -63.29 57.14 4.12
C LYS A 2 -61.93 57.65 4.66
N ARG A 3 -61.29 57.16 5.75
CA ARG A 3 -60.97 55.79 6.22
C ARG A 3 -60.19 55.90 7.57
N THR A 4 -60.58 55.20 8.64
CA THR A 4 -59.99 53.99 9.30
C THR A 4 -58.74 54.15 10.18
N LEU A 5 -58.80 53.46 11.34
CA LEU A 5 -57.84 53.29 12.45
C LEU A 5 -56.49 52.63 12.03
N SER A 6 -55.43 52.82 12.82
CA SER A 6 -54.93 51.80 13.78
C SER A 6 -53.57 52.15 14.41
N ALA A 7 -53.40 51.78 15.67
CA ALA A 7 -52.17 51.87 16.46
C ALA A 7 -51.13 50.83 16.00
N ALA A 8 -49.86 51.17 16.09
CA ALA A 8 -48.74 50.25 15.95
C ALA A 8 -47.85 50.34 17.19
N THR A 9 -47.88 49.29 17.99
CA THR A 9 -46.99 48.97 19.10
C THR A 9 -45.58 48.73 18.59
N ALA A 10 -44.58 49.45 19.12
CA ALA A 10 -43.18 49.20 18.85
C ALA A 10 -42.66 48.07 19.75
N SER A 11 -42.54 46.86 19.21
CA SER A 11 -41.90 45.73 19.89
C SER A 11 -40.38 45.87 19.78
N VAL A 12 -39.72 45.86 20.95
CA VAL A 12 -38.27 45.80 21.13
C VAL A 12 -37.74 44.47 20.57
N LEU A 13 -36.83 44.53 19.60
CA LEU A 13 -36.06 43.38 19.12
C LEU A 13 -34.67 43.41 19.77
N ILE A 14 -34.48 42.57 20.78
CA ILE A 14 -33.16 42.26 21.34
C ILE A 14 -32.47 41.32 20.35
N ALA A 15 -31.42 41.81 19.69
CA ALA A 15 -30.54 40.98 18.86
C ALA A 15 -29.57 40.20 19.77
N ILE A 16 -29.82 38.91 19.97
CA ILE A 16 -28.88 38.00 20.63
C ILE A 16 -27.81 37.61 19.59
N LEU A 17 -26.62 38.19 19.72
CA LEU A 17 -25.42 37.78 18.98
C LEU A 17 -24.93 36.43 19.53
N PHE A 18 -25.24 35.34 18.83
CA PHE A 18 -24.59 34.06 19.04
C PHE A 18 -23.16 34.11 18.47
N VAL A 19 -22.17 34.30 19.34
CA VAL A 19 -20.76 34.05 19.00
C VAL A 19 -20.55 32.53 18.98
N ALA A 20 -20.70 31.93 17.80
CA ALA A 20 -20.31 30.54 17.60
C ALA A 20 -18.77 30.44 17.64
N SER A 21 -18.23 30.10 18.82
CA SER A 21 -16.83 29.70 18.96
C SER A 21 -16.67 28.32 18.32
N GLY A 22 -16.29 28.30 17.04
CA GLY A 22 -15.91 27.08 16.34
C GLY A 22 -14.59 26.56 16.89
N ALA A 23 -14.65 25.63 17.84
CA ALA A 23 -13.49 24.80 18.17
C ALA A 23 -13.17 23.94 16.94
N VAL A 24 -12.06 24.26 16.26
CA VAL A 24 -11.47 23.37 15.26
C VAL A 24 -10.91 22.18 16.03
N ALA A 25 -11.73 21.14 16.18
CA ALA A 25 -11.28 19.84 16.65
C ALA A 25 -10.31 19.28 15.60
N GLY A 26 -9.01 19.50 15.80
CA GLY A 26 -7.98 18.79 15.07
C GLY A 26 -8.18 17.30 15.31
N LYS A 27 -8.71 16.58 14.31
CA LYS A 27 -8.71 15.12 14.30
C LYS A 27 -7.24 14.71 14.23
N THR A 28 -6.64 14.38 15.38
CA THR A 28 -5.45 13.53 15.38
C THR A 28 -5.87 12.21 14.76
N ALA A 29 -5.54 12.02 13.47
CA ALA A 29 -5.74 10.74 12.81
C ALA A 29 -4.94 9.70 13.61
N ILE A 30 -5.64 8.82 14.33
CA ILE A 30 -5.02 7.64 14.91
C ILE A 30 -4.55 6.81 13.71
N LYS A 31 -3.24 6.79 13.49
CA LYS A 31 -2.61 5.96 12.46
C LYS A 31 -3.02 4.51 12.73
N ALA A 32 -3.66 3.85 11.76
CA ALA A 32 -4.14 2.50 12.00
C ALA A 32 -2.94 1.60 12.38
N PRO A 33 -3.09 0.65 13.32
CA PRO A 33 -1.98 -0.14 13.88
C PRO A 33 -1.23 -1.01 12.85
N ASN A 34 -1.70 -1.05 11.60
CA ASN A 34 -1.16 -1.85 10.51
C ASN A 34 -0.56 -0.99 9.37
N GLU A 35 -0.47 0.33 9.55
CA GLU A 35 0.12 1.25 8.59
C GLU A 35 1.61 1.42 8.84
N VAL A 36 2.41 1.17 7.81
CA VAL A 36 3.86 1.35 7.84
C VAL A 36 4.28 2.36 6.79
N THR A 37 5.37 3.08 7.04
CA THR A 37 5.94 4.00 6.06
C THR A 37 7.07 3.31 5.30
N ILE A 38 6.93 3.20 3.98
CA ILE A 38 7.93 2.65 3.05
C ILE A 38 8.22 3.74 2.00
N ALA A 39 9.49 4.09 1.84
CA ALA A 39 9.92 5.13 0.90
C ALA A 39 9.14 6.47 1.00
N GLY A 40 8.75 6.85 2.22
CA GLY A 40 7.96 8.06 2.49
C GLY A 40 6.45 7.93 2.26
N LEU A 41 5.97 6.79 1.76
CA LEU A 41 4.54 6.52 1.55
C LEU A 41 3.98 5.66 2.68
N THR A 42 2.75 5.97 3.11
CA THR A 42 2.00 5.11 4.04
C THR A 42 1.38 3.95 3.27
N VAL A 43 1.76 2.74 3.65
CA VAL A 43 1.31 1.48 3.04
C VAL A 43 0.72 0.55 4.10
N GLN A 44 -0.13 -0.36 3.65
CA GLN A 44 -0.73 -1.43 4.42
C GLN A 44 -0.92 -2.66 3.54
N CYS A 45 -1.11 -3.84 4.13
CA CYS A 45 -1.38 -5.05 3.38
C CYS A 45 -2.53 -5.85 4.02
N GLN A 46 -3.34 -6.49 3.18
CA GLN A 46 -4.38 -7.42 3.60
C GLN A 46 -4.19 -8.76 2.87
N ASP A 47 -4.34 -9.87 3.59
CA ASP A 47 -4.21 -11.22 3.02
C ASP A 47 -5.41 -11.56 2.11
N PHE A 48 -5.37 -12.75 1.49
CA PHE A 48 -6.46 -13.20 0.61
C PHE A 48 -7.84 -13.30 1.27
N ARG A 49 -7.93 -13.23 2.61
CA ARG A 49 -9.16 -13.25 3.42
C ARG A 49 -9.54 -11.86 3.94
N GLY A 50 -8.85 -10.80 3.51
CA GLY A 50 -9.07 -9.44 3.98
C GLY A 50 -8.52 -9.17 5.38
N ARG A 51 -7.69 -10.06 5.94
CA ARG A 51 -7.09 -9.84 7.26
C ARG A 51 -5.84 -8.98 7.12
N HIS A 52 -5.67 -8.01 8.02
CA HIS A 52 -4.46 -7.20 8.03
C HIS A 52 -3.20 -8.04 8.21
N VAL A 53 -2.16 -7.66 7.48
CA VAL A 53 -0.82 -8.23 7.58
C VAL A 53 0.06 -7.25 8.34
N THR A 54 0.61 -7.69 9.47
CA THR A 54 1.47 -6.84 10.31
C THR A 54 2.81 -6.66 9.63
N THR A 55 3.28 -5.41 9.48
CA THR A 55 4.64 -5.16 8.97
C THR A 55 5.59 -4.90 10.12
N LEU A 56 6.66 -5.68 10.21
CA LEU A 56 7.76 -5.50 11.14
C LEU A 56 8.98 -4.98 10.40
N LYS A 57 9.69 -4.04 11.01
CA LYS A 57 10.98 -3.55 10.56
C LYS A 57 12.05 -4.10 11.49
N VAL A 58 13.03 -4.79 10.94
CA VAL A 58 14.14 -5.36 11.69
C VAL A 58 15.45 -4.90 11.07
N ASP A 59 16.53 -5.11 11.80
CA ASP A 59 17.89 -5.02 11.27
C ASP A 59 18.41 -6.46 11.15
N GLU A 60 19.12 -6.76 10.06
CA GLU A 60 19.80 -8.05 9.83
C GLU A 60 18.87 -9.25 9.51
N LEU A 61 17.90 -9.08 8.62
CA LEU A 61 17.09 -10.20 8.10
C LEU A 61 17.90 -11.14 7.19
N GLY A 62 18.95 -10.62 6.55
CA GLY A 62 19.73 -11.32 5.52
C GLY A 62 19.08 -11.31 4.13
N ASP A 63 17.92 -10.64 4.00
CA ASP A 63 17.19 -10.37 2.76
C ASP A 63 16.46 -9.03 2.90
N VAL A 64 16.00 -8.42 1.81
CA VAL A 64 15.30 -7.11 1.84
C VAL A 64 13.93 -7.24 2.53
N GLY A 65 13.23 -8.35 2.32
CA GLY A 65 11.90 -8.60 2.82
C GLY A 65 11.62 -10.09 3.00
N ARG A 66 10.59 -10.41 3.79
CA ARG A 66 10.03 -11.75 3.92
C ARG A 66 8.57 -11.75 4.34
N ALA A 67 7.75 -12.45 3.58
CA ALA A 67 6.40 -12.84 3.97
C ALA A 67 6.44 -14.07 4.88
N TRP A 68 5.79 -13.99 6.05
CA TRP A 68 5.78 -15.08 7.02
C TRP A 68 4.41 -15.23 7.68
N VAL A 69 4.07 -16.43 8.14
CA VAL A 69 2.88 -16.72 8.94
C VAL A 69 3.31 -17.50 10.18
N VAL A 70 2.96 -17.00 11.36
CA VAL A 70 3.20 -17.67 12.65
C VAL A 70 1.85 -17.82 13.36
N ASN A 71 1.47 -19.04 13.73
CA ASN A 71 0.18 -19.33 14.37
C ASN A 71 -1.02 -18.64 13.67
N MET A 72 -1.10 -18.80 12.34
CA MET A 72 -2.14 -18.20 11.49
C MET A 72 -2.16 -16.66 11.42
N THR A 73 -1.16 -16.00 12.01
CA THR A 73 -1.00 -14.54 11.97
C THR A 73 -0.01 -14.17 10.85
N PRO A 74 -0.41 -13.33 9.88
CA PRO A 74 0.45 -12.98 8.76
C PRO A 74 1.33 -11.77 9.07
N PHE A 75 2.59 -11.86 8.67
CA PHE A 75 3.61 -10.84 8.85
C PHE A 75 4.35 -10.55 7.53
N ILE A 76 4.71 -9.29 7.33
CA ILE A 76 5.77 -8.86 6.41
C ILE A 76 6.92 -8.38 7.27
N VAL A 77 8.10 -8.96 7.11
CA VAL A 77 9.30 -8.51 7.82
C VAL A 77 10.21 -7.83 6.79
N MET A 78 10.57 -6.58 7.03
CA MET A 78 11.43 -5.80 6.14
C MET A 78 12.75 -5.49 6.85
N ASP A 79 13.88 -5.71 6.17
CA ASP A 79 15.18 -5.25 6.65
C ASP A 79 15.33 -3.75 6.40
N SER A 80 15.35 -2.96 7.46
CA SER A 80 15.37 -1.50 7.33
C SER A 80 16.66 -1.01 6.70
N HIS A 81 17.80 -1.63 7.02
CA HIS A 81 19.10 -1.20 6.55
C HIS A 81 19.28 -1.48 5.06
N LEU A 82 18.94 -2.68 4.60
CA LEU A 82 18.98 -3.03 3.17
C LEU A 82 17.94 -2.24 2.38
N LEU A 83 16.72 -2.10 2.90
CA LEU A 83 15.65 -1.38 2.22
C LEU A 83 16.03 0.09 1.98
N MET A 84 16.62 0.78 2.96
CA MET A 84 17.00 2.20 2.81
C MET A 84 18.11 2.44 1.79
N GLN A 85 18.87 1.42 1.39
CA GLN A 85 19.91 1.52 0.36
C GLN A 85 19.33 1.47 -1.06
N LEU A 86 18.08 1.03 -1.21
CA LEU A 86 17.43 0.85 -2.51
C LEU A 86 16.74 2.14 -2.97
N PRO A 87 16.59 2.36 -4.30
CA PRO A 87 15.77 3.44 -4.83
C PRO A 87 14.33 3.38 -4.31
N VAL A 88 13.70 4.54 -4.14
CA VAL A 88 12.33 4.69 -3.61
C VAL A 88 11.33 3.71 -4.24
N LYS A 89 11.33 3.59 -5.57
CA LYS A 89 10.40 2.70 -6.28
C LYS A 89 10.72 1.22 -6.05
N LEU A 90 11.99 0.86 -5.90
CA LEU A 90 12.40 -0.50 -5.63
C LEU A 90 12.06 -0.93 -4.19
N GLN A 91 12.14 0.00 -3.22
CA GLN A 91 11.64 -0.25 -1.86
C GLN A 91 10.16 -0.63 -1.85
N LEU A 92 9.36 0.13 -2.60
CA LEU A 92 7.91 -0.12 -2.72
C LEU A 92 7.62 -1.41 -3.47
N PHE A 93 8.43 -1.76 -4.48
CA PHE A 93 8.35 -3.05 -5.16
C PHE A 93 8.56 -4.22 -4.18
N PHE A 94 9.61 -4.20 -3.36
CA PHE A 94 9.84 -5.28 -2.40
C PHE A 94 8.71 -5.39 -1.37
N TYR A 95 8.19 -4.27 -0.86
CA TYR A 95 7.01 -4.31 0.01
C TYR A 95 5.78 -4.92 -0.69
N ALA A 96 5.53 -4.51 -1.95
CA ALA A 96 4.43 -5.04 -2.75
C ALA A 96 4.59 -6.54 -3.02
N HIS A 97 5.82 -7.00 -3.26
CA HIS A 97 6.16 -8.41 -3.45
C HIS A 97 5.84 -9.23 -2.20
N GLU A 98 6.28 -8.80 -1.01
CA GLU A 98 5.95 -9.52 0.23
C GLU A 98 4.44 -9.52 0.51
N CYS A 99 3.76 -8.41 0.19
CA CYS A 99 2.30 -8.36 0.29
C CYS A 99 1.61 -9.31 -0.69
N ALA A 100 2.14 -9.48 -1.90
CA ALA A 100 1.60 -10.38 -2.90
C ALA A 100 1.56 -11.84 -2.41
N HIS A 101 2.58 -12.30 -1.69
CA HIS A 101 2.55 -13.64 -1.08
C HIS A 101 1.34 -13.85 -0.16
N HIS A 102 0.91 -12.82 0.57
CA HIS A 102 -0.28 -12.88 1.41
C HIS A 102 -1.59 -12.73 0.63
N ILE A 103 -1.61 -11.84 -0.36
CA ILE A 103 -2.77 -11.58 -1.23
C ILE A 103 -3.15 -12.79 -2.09
N LEU A 104 -2.14 -13.53 -2.55
CA LEU A 104 -2.26 -14.72 -3.39
C LEU A 104 -2.32 -16.01 -2.55
N GLY A 105 -2.08 -15.94 -1.24
CA GLY A 105 -2.19 -17.09 -0.36
C GLY A 105 -1.05 -18.11 -0.53
N HIS A 106 0.13 -17.66 -0.95
CA HIS A 106 1.31 -18.51 -1.20
C HIS A 106 1.76 -19.33 0.01
N TRP A 107 1.44 -18.88 1.24
CA TRP A 107 1.70 -19.63 2.46
C TRP A 107 0.72 -20.80 2.67
N TYR A 108 -0.47 -20.76 2.07
CA TYR A 108 -1.50 -21.80 2.14
C TYR A 108 -1.38 -22.80 1.00
N THR A 109 -1.05 -22.32 -0.21
CA THR A 109 -0.83 -23.15 -1.41
C THR A 109 0.58 -22.91 -1.97
N PRO A 110 1.63 -23.50 -1.37
CA PRO A 110 2.99 -23.30 -1.82
C PRO A 110 3.23 -23.91 -3.21
N SER A 111 3.91 -23.16 -4.08
CA SER A 111 4.28 -23.56 -5.44
C SER A 111 5.65 -23.00 -5.80
N VAL A 112 6.34 -23.65 -6.74
CA VAL A 112 7.62 -23.18 -7.30
C VAL A 112 7.48 -21.86 -8.06
N ASN A 113 6.26 -21.49 -8.45
CA ASN A 113 5.97 -20.25 -9.18
C ASN A 113 5.62 -19.07 -8.28
N ASN A 114 5.48 -19.27 -6.96
CA ASN A 114 5.03 -18.25 -6.02
C ASN A 114 5.84 -16.94 -6.11
N GLU A 115 7.15 -17.04 -6.29
CA GLU A 115 8.04 -15.88 -6.42
C GLU A 115 7.77 -15.07 -7.69
N ILE A 116 7.58 -15.76 -8.82
CA ILE A 116 7.26 -15.13 -10.11
C ILE A 116 5.85 -14.52 -10.06
N GLU A 117 4.90 -15.22 -9.44
CA GLU A 117 3.54 -14.73 -9.24
C GLU A 117 3.51 -13.47 -8.35
N ALA A 118 4.31 -13.44 -7.28
CA ALA A 118 4.45 -12.28 -6.40
C ALA A 118 5.10 -11.08 -7.12
N ASP A 119 6.18 -11.32 -7.87
CA ASP A 119 6.83 -10.32 -8.72
C ASP A 119 5.83 -9.72 -9.73
N CYS A 120 5.12 -10.57 -10.48
CA CYS A 120 4.14 -10.14 -11.47
C CYS A 120 2.99 -9.36 -10.83
N TRP A 121 2.50 -9.81 -9.67
CA TRP A 121 1.45 -9.08 -8.96
C TRP A 121 1.91 -7.68 -8.55
N ALA A 122 3.10 -7.57 -7.95
CA ALA A 122 3.66 -6.30 -7.49
C ALA A 122 3.86 -5.30 -8.64
N ILE A 123 4.40 -5.78 -9.77
CA ILE A 123 4.62 -4.96 -10.96
C ILE A 123 3.30 -4.50 -11.58
N ARG A 124 2.33 -5.40 -11.76
CA ARG A 124 1.02 -5.07 -12.32
C ARG A 124 0.26 -4.11 -11.42
N TYR A 125 0.28 -4.33 -10.10
CA TYR A 125 -0.30 -3.40 -9.14
C TYR A 125 0.31 -2.01 -9.26
N GLY A 126 1.64 -1.93 -9.32
CA GLY A 126 2.32 -0.65 -9.45
C GLY A 126 2.04 0.04 -10.79
N ARG A 127 1.94 -0.70 -11.90
CA ARG A 127 1.50 -0.17 -13.20
C ARG A 127 0.06 0.37 -13.12
N ASP A 128 -0.86 -0.45 -12.65
CA ASP A 128 -2.31 -0.17 -12.67
C ASP A 128 -2.69 0.98 -11.72
N THR A 129 -1.90 1.20 -10.67
CA THR A 129 -2.05 2.33 -9.74
C THR A 129 -1.27 3.58 -10.15
N GLY A 130 -0.49 3.53 -11.23
CA GLY A 130 0.42 4.60 -11.64
C GLY A 130 1.62 4.78 -10.71
N LEU A 131 1.87 3.84 -9.79
CA LEU A 131 3.03 3.86 -8.91
C LEU A 131 4.34 3.65 -9.70
N PHE A 132 4.31 2.81 -10.74
CA PHE A 132 5.47 2.48 -11.55
C PHE A 132 5.25 2.88 -13.00
N ARG A 133 6.26 3.52 -13.59
CA ARG A 133 6.44 3.64 -15.04
C ARG A 133 7.32 2.49 -15.52
N ARG A 134 7.17 2.11 -16.79
CA ARG A 134 7.97 1.06 -17.40
C ARG A 134 9.48 1.29 -17.26
N GLN A 135 9.93 2.53 -17.45
CA GLN A 135 11.35 2.89 -17.29
C GLN A 135 11.84 2.68 -15.85
N GLU A 136 11.03 3.04 -14.85
CA GLU A 136 11.40 2.84 -13.44
C GLU A 136 11.57 1.36 -13.12
N VAL A 137 10.78 0.47 -13.72
CA VAL A 137 10.94 -0.98 -13.59
C VAL A 137 12.22 -1.46 -14.29
N ALA A 138 12.54 -0.91 -15.47
CA ALA A 138 13.80 -1.23 -16.15
C ALA A 138 15.02 -0.85 -15.31
N ASP A 139 14.94 0.28 -14.59
CA ASP A 139 16.01 0.80 -13.73
C ASP A 139 16.24 -0.06 -12.47
N PHE A 140 15.41 -1.09 -12.21
CA PHE A 140 15.66 -2.07 -11.14
C PHE A 140 16.80 -3.03 -11.48
N ALA A 141 17.13 -3.23 -12.77
CA ALA A 141 18.06 -4.26 -13.22
C ALA A 141 19.46 -4.19 -12.55
N PRO A 142 20.11 -3.01 -12.40
CA PRO A 142 21.42 -2.93 -11.74
C PRO A 142 21.38 -3.39 -10.27
N TRP A 143 20.27 -3.13 -9.57
CA TRP A 143 20.08 -3.50 -8.17
C TRP A 143 19.81 -4.99 -7.98
N LEU A 144 19.18 -5.62 -8.96
CA LEU A 144 18.90 -7.05 -8.95
C LEU A 144 20.08 -7.89 -9.45
N ALA A 145 21.05 -7.30 -10.16
CA ALA A 145 22.11 -8.01 -10.87
C ALA A 145 22.91 -9.01 -10.01
N ALA A 146 23.15 -8.69 -8.74
CA ALA A 146 23.88 -9.54 -7.81
C ALA A 146 23.03 -10.68 -7.19
N SER A 147 21.71 -10.67 -7.41
CA SER A 147 20.83 -11.71 -6.90
C SER A 147 21.11 -13.04 -7.58
N LYS A 148 21.54 -14.04 -6.80
CA LYS A 148 21.89 -15.37 -7.31
C LYS A 148 20.68 -16.21 -7.70
N GLY A 149 19.48 -15.80 -7.28
CA GLY A 149 18.27 -16.62 -7.34
C GLY A 149 18.35 -17.81 -6.37
N SER A 150 17.35 -18.69 -6.43
CA SER A 150 17.28 -19.89 -5.61
C SER A 150 16.65 -21.05 -6.38
N ARG A 151 16.89 -22.29 -5.92
CA ARG A 151 16.21 -23.48 -6.44
C ARG A 151 14.71 -23.51 -6.11
N PHE A 152 14.24 -22.60 -5.27
CA PHE A 152 12.88 -22.57 -4.71
C PHE A 152 12.01 -21.45 -5.29
N GLY A 153 12.39 -20.90 -6.45
CA GLY A 153 11.52 -20.00 -7.24
C GLY A 153 12.12 -18.62 -7.52
N HIS A 154 13.09 -18.14 -6.73
CA HIS A 154 13.71 -16.83 -7.00
C HIS A 154 14.54 -16.90 -8.30
N LEU A 155 14.16 -16.11 -9.29
CA LEU A 155 14.95 -15.96 -10.51
C LEU A 155 16.29 -15.28 -10.20
N PRO A 156 17.39 -15.68 -10.86
CA PRO A 156 18.63 -14.92 -10.80
C PRO A 156 18.44 -13.52 -11.40
N GLY A 157 19.20 -12.55 -10.90
CA GLY A 157 19.04 -11.11 -11.12
C GLY A 157 18.67 -10.69 -12.55
N PRO A 158 19.51 -11.01 -13.56
CA PRO A 158 19.21 -10.62 -14.94
C PRO A 158 17.90 -11.21 -15.47
N ARG A 159 17.59 -12.47 -15.13
CA ARG A 159 16.32 -13.10 -15.53
C ARG A 159 15.14 -12.52 -14.77
N ARG A 160 15.31 -12.20 -13.48
CA ARG A 160 14.28 -11.53 -12.69
C ARG A 160 13.94 -10.18 -13.30
N ALA A 161 14.94 -9.35 -13.60
CA ALA A 161 14.74 -8.03 -14.20
C ALA A 161 13.99 -8.09 -15.55
N GLN A 162 14.34 -9.06 -16.42
CA GLN A 162 13.59 -9.29 -17.66
C GLN A 162 12.14 -9.69 -17.37
N SER A 163 11.93 -10.63 -16.45
CA SER A 163 10.59 -11.09 -16.06
C SER A 163 9.72 -9.95 -15.50
N LEU A 164 10.29 -9.02 -14.72
CA LEU A 164 9.56 -7.84 -14.24
C LEU A 164 9.06 -6.97 -15.39
N LEU A 165 9.86 -6.75 -16.44
CA LEU A 165 9.43 -5.99 -17.62
C LEU A 165 8.33 -6.73 -18.40
N GLU A 166 8.46 -8.05 -18.55
CA GLU A 166 7.41 -8.88 -19.16
C GLU A 166 6.10 -8.79 -18.35
N CYS A 167 6.16 -8.83 -17.01
CA CYS A 167 5.00 -8.65 -16.15
C CYS A 167 4.36 -7.25 -16.31
N PHE A 168 5.18 -6.20 -16.53
CA PHE A 168 4.70 -4.84 -16.76
C PHE A 168 3.96 -4.72 -18.10
N ASP A 169 4.52 -5.30 -19.15
CA ASP A 169 4.01 -5.17 -20.52
C ASP A 169 2.78 -6.05 -20.79
N ASN A 170 2.63 -7.14 -20.04
CA ASN A 170 1.49 -8.06 -20.20
C ASN A 170 0.20 -7.44 -19.63
N ALA A 171 -0.76 -7.17 -20.52
CA ALA A 171 -2.02 -6.48 -20.22
C ALA A 171 -3.07 -7.31 -19.46
N GLU A 172 -2.75 -8.54 -19.03
CA GLU A 172 -3.63 -9.33 -18.18
C GLU A 172 -3.97 -8.52 -16.92
N PRO A 173 -5.21 -8.04 -16.77
CA PRO A 173 -5.61 -7.29 -15.60
C PRO A 173 -5.38 -8.18 -14.38
N LEU A 174 -4.96 -7.60 -13.25
CA LEU A 174 -5.08 -8.32 -12.00
C LEU A 174 -6.55 -8.77 -11.89
N LEU A 175 -6.79 -10.09 -11.89
CA LEU A 175 -8.12 -10.65 -11.62
C LEU A 175 -8.45 -10.39 -10.14
N LEU A 176 -8.67 -9.12 -9.82
CA LEU A 176 -9.14 -8.64 -8.55
C LEU A 176 -10.61 -9.06 -8.48
N ARG A 177 -10.90 -10.06 -7.64
CA ARG A 177 -12.21 -10.10 -6.99
C ARG A 177 -12.43 -8.71 -6.38
N SER A 178 -13.49 -8.07 -6.81
CA SER A 178 -13.57 -6.63 -7.12
C SER A 178 -13.60 -5.67 -5.95
N GLU A 179 -13.29 -6.08 -4.72
CA GLU A 179 -13.34 -5.17 -3.57
C GLU A 179 -12.19 -5.49 -2.60
N GLN A 180 -11.36 -4.48 -2.33
CA GLN A 180 -10.45 -4.39 -1.16
C GLN A 180 -9.18 -5.25 -1.13
N LYS A 181 -8.25 -5.01 -2.05
CA LYS A 181 -6.83 -5.33 -1.82
C LYS A 181 -5.92 -4.21 -2.27
N THR A 182 -5.94 -3.10 -1.52
CA THR A 182 -5.12 -1.91 -1.79
C THR A 182 -3.92 -1.89 -0.86
N MET A 183 -2.73 -1.73 -1.43
CA MET A 183 -1.48 -1.58 -0.68
C MET A 183 -1.32 -0.17 -0.08
N PHE A 184 -1.93 0.85 -0.67
CA PHE A 184 -1.85 2.23 -0.19
C PHE A 184 -3.07 2.64 0.62
N VAL A 185 -2.82 3.44 1.65
CA VAL A 185 -3.86 4.19 2.36
C VAL A 185 -4.08 5.50 1.61
N ARG A 186 -5.34 5.79 1.24
CA ARG A 186 -5.73 7.07 0.62
C ARG A 186 -5.92 8.14 1.69
#